data_AF-A0A370HPQ5-F1
#
_entry.id   AF-A0A370HPQ5-F1
#
_cell.length_a   1.000
_cell.length_b   1.000
_cell.length_c   1.000
_cell.angle_alpha   90.00
_cell.angle_beta   90.00
_cell.angle_gamma   90.00
#
_symmetry.space_group_name_H-M   'P 1'
#
loop_
_entity.id
_entity.type
_entity.pdbx_description
1 polymer ?
#
loop_
_entity_poly.entity_id
_entity_poly.type
_entity_poly.pdbx_seq_one_letter_code
_entity_poly.pdbx_strand_id
1 'polypeptide(L)'
;MKTPGPQHISRGADAADARDRAIRLSPALTAIAVVSLTAGIVSGGVAYLGRSPHREEHVAGTAAWWPHLALLALAVVVALILRRRTRSPRTLVFAPLGSRAAQRLRRTLSAAWRRPTVALRLLAGLVPMLLLAYIPWRIGVQILGGLDPNFTANAWGGPSYVGAMACHYLDAALLVGAAAGVLNALLLPAEKSSR
;
A
#
# COMPACT_ATOMS: atom_id res chain seq x y z
N MET A 1 -61.44 -0.64 -18.29
CA MET A 1 -60.52 0.51 -18.27
C MET A 1 -59.44 0.23 -17.22
N LYS A 2 -58.17 0.47 -17.58
CA LYS A 2 -56.91 -0.01 -16.95
C LYS A 2 -56.80 0.10 -15.43
N THR A 3 -56.36 -0.98 -14.77
CA THR A 3 -55.75 -0.96 -13.43
C THR A 3 -54.28 -0.49 -13.52
N PRO A 4 -53.80 0.42 -12.65
CA PRO A 4 -52.39 0.80 -12.62
C PRO A 4 -51.57 -0.24 -11.84
N GLY A 5 -50.48 -0.72 -12.43
CA GLY A 5 -49.54 -1.63 -11.78
C GLY A 5 -48.56 -0.90 -10.84
N PRO A 6 -48.03 -1.59 -9.81
CA PRO A 6 -47.10 -1.00 -8.86
C PRO A 6 -45.70 -0.87 -9.47
N GLN A 7 -45.36 0.32 -9.96
CA GLN A 7 -43.98 0.73 -10.23
C GLN A 7 -43.59 1.79 -9.21
N HIS A 8 -43.02 1.46 -8.04
CA HIS A 8 -42.25 2.44 -7.24
C HIS A 8 -41.51 1.87 -6.01
N ILE A 9 -40.77 0.75 -6.10
CA ILE A 9 -39.83 0.34 -5.01
C ILE A 9 -38.54 -0.28 -5.58
N SER A 10 -37.83 0.43 -6.48
CA SER A 10 -36.50 -0.04 -6.93
C SER A 10 -35.39 1.02 -6.87
N ARG A 11 -35.72 2.32 -6.91
CA ARG A 11 -34.70 3.39 -6.90
C ARG A 11 -33.96 3.59 -5.57
N GLY A 12 -34.55 3.17 -4.44
CA GLY A 12 -33.91 3.30 -3.11
C GLY A 12 -32.85 2.24 -2.82
N ALA A 13 -33.07 1.01 -3.30
CA ALA A 13 -32.15 -0.11 -3.10
C ALA A 13 -30.86 0.05 -3.92
N ASP A 14 -30.95 0.57 -5.15
CA ASP A 14 -29.79 0.79 -6.02
C ASP A 14 -28.87 1.90 -5.52
N ALA A 15 -29.42 2.94 -4.89
CA ALA A 15 -28.62 4.02 -4.28
C ALA A 15 -27.93 3.57 -2.97
N ALA A 16 -28.55 2.69 -2.18
CA ALA A 16 -27.94 2.08 -1.02
C ALA A 16 -26.84 1.07 -1.39
N ASP A 17 -27.06 0.28 -2.45
CA ASP A 17 -26.09 -0.69 -2.99
C ASP A 17 -24.92 -0.02 -3.76
N ALA A 18 -25.13 1.21 -4.25
CA ALA A 18 -24.07 2.06 -4.77
C ALA A 18 -23.23 2.71 -3.65
N ARG A 19 -23.87 3.11 -2.54
CA ARG A 19 -23.19 3.67 -1.35
C ARG A 19 -22.35 2.63 -0.59
N ASP A 20 -22.71 1.35 -0.67
CA ASP A 20 -22.01 0.27 0.05
C ASP A 20 -20.74 -0.26 -0.68
N ARG A 21 -20.37 0.34 -1.82
CA ARG A 21 -19.14 0.03 -2.58
C ARG A 21 -17.97 0.97 -2.29
N ALA A 22 -18.09 1.86 -1.30
CA ALA A 22 -16.96 2.59 -0.77
C ALA A 22 -16.09 1.67 0.10
N ILE A 23 -14.77 1.79 -0.03
CA ILE A 23 -13.83 1.04 0.82
C ILE A 23 -14.04 1.49 2.26
N ARG A 24 -14.39 0.55 3.13
CA ARG A 24 -14.32 0.76 4.57
C ARG A 24 -12.89 0.48 5.01
N LEU A 25 -12.18 1.50 5.48
CA LEU A 25 -10.84 1.35 6.04
C LEU A 25 -10.93 0.67 7.41
N SER A 26 -9.92 -0.14 7.74
CA SER A 26 -9.73 -0.70 9.07
C SER A 26 -9.09 0.37 9.96
N PRO A 27 -9.69 0.74 11.10
CA PRO A 27 -9.10 1.70 12.02
C PRO A 27 -7.71 1.26 12.50
N ALA A 28 -7.55 -0.02 12.82
CA ALA A 28 -6.28 -0.57 13.31
C ALA A 28 -5.17 -0.51 12.26
N LEU A 29 -5.43 -1.00 11.04
CA LEU A 29 -4.40 -0.97 9.97
C LEU A 29 -4.09 0.46 9.53
N THR A 30 -5.11 1.34 9.52
CA THR A 30 -4.92 2.76 9.23
C THR A 30 -4.08 3.43 10.31
N ALA A 31 -4.36 3.16 11.59
CA ALA A 31 -3.58 3.70 12.71
C ALA A 31 -2.12 3.26 12.62
N ILE A 32 -1.84 1.98 12.33
CA ILE A 32 -0.46 1.48 12.13
C ILE A 32 0.22 2.26 11.00
N ALA A 33 -0.43 2.39 9.84
CA ALA A 33 0.15 3.10 8.70
C ALA A 33 0.42 4.58 9.00
N VAL A 34 -0.52 5.26 9.67
CA VAL A 34 -0.40 6.67 10.06
C VAL A 34 0.70 6.86 11.11
N VAL A 35 0.74 6.02 12.15
CA VAL A 35 1.80 6.09 13.18
C VAL A 35 3.16 5.83 12.57
N SER A 36 3.30 4.79 11.73
CA SER A 36 4.55 4.52 11.01
C SER A 36 4.98 5.70 10.16
N LEU A 37 4.07 6.27 9.36
CA LEU A 37 4.35 7.42 8.51
C LEU A 37 4.82 8.63 9.32
N THR A 38 4.09 8.98 10.38
CA THR A 38 4.43 10.09 11.27
C THR A 38 5.78 9.87 11.94
N ALA A 39 6.03 8.67 12.47
CA ALA A 39 7.34 8.32 13.02
C ALA A 39 8.45 8.48 11.97
N GLY A 40 8.18 8.10 10.71
CA GLY A 40 9.09 8.27 9.59
C GLY A 40 9.43 9.73 9.33
N ILE A 41 8.41 10.60 9.27
CA ILE A 41 8.59 12.04 9.08
C ILE A 41 9.48 12.61 10.20
N VAL A 42 9.19 12.26 11.45
CA VAL A 42 10.01 12.69 12.60
C VAL A 42 11.45 12.19 12.47
N SER A 43 11.66 10.91 12.16
CA SER A 43 12.99 10.33 11.95
C SER A 43 13.74 11.03 10.82
N GLY A 44 13.08 11.32 9.69
CA GLY A 44 13.66 12.05 8.57
C GLY A 44 14.03 13.49 8.95
N GLY A 45 13.20 14.16 9.75
CA GLY A 45 13.47 15.50 10.28
C GLY A 45 14.69 15.51 11.20
N VAL A 46 14.80 14.53 12.12
CA VAL A 46 15.98 14.38 12.99
C VAL A 46 17.24 14.14 12.16
N ALA A 47 17.19 13.25 11.16
CA ALA A 47 18.30 13.00 10.26
C ALA A 47 18.71 14.27 9.49
N TYR A 48 17.74 15.02 8.96
CA TYR A 48 17.99 16.28 8.26
C TYR A 48 18.62 17.34 9.17
N LEU A 49 18.18 17.46 10.42
CA LEU A 49 18.76 18.40 11.40
C LEU A 49 20.19 18.00 11.81
N GLY A 50 20.48 16.70 11.85
CA GLY A 50 21.80 16.15 12.14
C GLY A 50 22.72 15.95 10.92
N ARG A 51 22.38 16.52 9.76
CA ARG A 51 23.12 16.28 8.51
C ARG A 51 24.54 16.85 8.54
N SER A 52 25.45 16.19 7.83
CA SER A 52 26.82 16.69 7.64
C SER A 52 26.83 17.96 6.78
N PRO A 53 27.65 18.97 7.11
CA PRO A 53 27.87 20.12 6.23
C PRO A 53 28.75 19.78 5.02
N HIS A 54 29.51 18.69 5.08
CA HIS A 54 30.34 18.23 3.98
C HIS A 54 29.47 17.54 2.94
N ARG A 55 29.62 17.94 1.68
CA ARG A 55 28.88 17.32 0.58
C ARG A 55 29.56 16.05 0.11
N GLU A 56 28.81 14.97 0.08
CA GLU A 56 29.21 13.76 -0.62
C GLU A 56 29.25 14.00 -2.13
N GLU A 57 30.28 13.45 -2.77
CA GLU A 57 30.40 13.50 -4.22
C GLU A 57 29.45 12.46 -4.85
N HIS A 58 28.78 12.86 -5.93
CA HIS A 58 27.96 11.96 -6.72
C HIS A 58 28.85 11.02 -7.54
N VAL A 59 28.61 9.72 -7.40
CA VAL A 59 29.26 8.68 -8.21
C VAL A 59 28.38 8.37 -9.42
N ALA A 60 28.93 8.59 -10.61
CA ALA A 60 28.23 8.33 -11.86
C ALA A 60 27.77 6.86 -11.97
N GLY A 61 26.55 6.65 -12.47
CA GLY A 61 25.96 5.31 -12.66
C GLY A 61 25.15 4.80 -11.46
N THR A 62 25.26 5.41 -10.28
CA THR A 62 24.49 5.01 -9.08
C THR A 62 22.99 5.31 -9.18
N ALA A 63 22.60 6.26 -10.03
CA ALA A 63 21.23 6.71 -10.17
C ALA A 63 20.26 5.63 -10.70
N ALA A 64 20.73 4.56 -11.34
CA ALA A 64 19.92 3.39 -11.70
C ALA A 64 18.56 3.71 -12.41
N TRP A 65 18.49 4.77 -13.21
CA TRP A 65 17.24 5.22 -13.84
C TRP A 65 16.63 4.18 -14.79
N TRP A 66 17.46 3.49 -15.58
CA TRP A 66 16.96 2.51 -16.56
C TRP A 66 16.19 1.34 -15.91
N PRO A 67 16.70 0.69 -14.85
CA PRO A 67 15.90 -0.25 -14.07
C PRO A 67 14.55 0.32 -13.61
N HIS A 68 14.52 1.54 -13.08
CA HIS A 68 13.28 2.14 -12.57
C HIS A 68 12.28 2.49 -13.69
N LEU A 69 12.75 2.89 -14.87
CA LEU A 69 11.90 3.08 -16.04
C LEU A 69 11.26 1.75 -16.49
N ALA A 70 12.02 0.65 -16.49
CA ALA A 70 11.48 -0.67 -16.80
C ALA A 70 10.44 -1.12 -15.76
N LEU A 71 10.73 -0.92 -14.47
CA LEU A 71 9.81 -1.20 -13.38
C LEU A 71 8.53 -0.35 -13.45
N LEU A 72 8.65 0.93 -13.82
CA LEU A 72 7.51 1.82 -14.02
C LEU A 72 6.61 1.32 -15.15
N ALA A 73 7.20 0.96 -16.30
CA ALA A 73 6.47 0.41 -17.43
C ALA A 73 5.69 -0.87 -17.02
N LEU A 74 6.34 -1.77 -16.29
CA LEU A 74 5.71 -2.97 -15.74
C LEU A 74 4.57 -2.63 -14.77
N ALA A 75 4.79 -1.68 -13.85
CA ALA A 75 3.79 -1.23 -12.89
C ALA A 75 2.54 -0.68 -13.59
N VAL A 76 2.72 0.11 -14.65
CA VAL A 76 1.63 0.66 -15.47
C VAL A 76 0.85 -0.47 -16.16
N VAL A 77 1.53 -1.44 -16.77
CA VAL A 77 0.87 -2.59 -17.41
C VAL A 77 0.04 -3.38 -16.39
N VAL A 78 0.60 -3.69 -15.22
CA VAL A 78 -0.11 -4.38 -14.14
C VAL A 78 -1.30 -3.56 -13.66
N ALA A 79 -1.14 -2.26 -13.45
CA ALA A 79 -2.22 -1.37 -13.01
C ALA A 79 -3.36 -1.32 -14.04
N LEU A 80 -3.06 -1.30 -15.35
CA LEU A 80 -4.05 -1.36 -16.42
C LEU A 80 -4.80 -2.69 -16.44
N ILE A 81 -4.10 -3.81 -16.27
CA ILE A 81 -4.71 -5.15 -16.17
C ILE A 81 -5.65 -5.23 -14.95
N LEU A 82 -5.18 -4.77 -13.80
CA LEU A 82 -5.97 -4.77 -12.56
C LEU A 82 -7.16 -3.82 -12.65
N ARG A 83 -7.00 -2.64 -13.27
CA ARG A 83 -8.09 -1.70 -13.52
C ARG A 83 -9.21 -2.32 -14.35
N ARG A 84 -8.89 -3.18 -15.33
CA ARG A 84 -9.93 -3.92 -16.09
C ARG A 84 -10.71 -4.91 -15.22
N ARG A 85 -10.15 -5.35 -14.09
CA ARG A 85 -10.75 -6.32 -13.16
C ARG A 85 -11.47 -5.67 -11.97
N THR A 86 -11.29 -4.37 -11.73
CA THR A 86 -11.96 -3.64 -10.64
C THR A 86 -12.73 -2.44 -11.15
N ARG A 87 -13.92 -2.19 -10.59
CA ARG A 87 -14.70 -0.98 -10.91
C ARG A 87 -14.20 0.28 -10.19
N SER A 88 -13.30 0.15 -9.22
CA SER A 88 -12.80 1.28 -8.41
C SER A 88 -11.28 1.19 -8.22
N PRO A 89 -10.51 2.20 -8.70
CA PRO A 89 -9.06 2.24 -8.51
C PRO A 89 -8.67 2.47 -7.05
N ARG A 90 -9.52 3.18 -6.29
CA ARG A 90 -9.33 3.36 -4.84
C ARG A 90 -9.22 1.99 -4.15
N THR A 91 -9.97 0.99 -4.61
CA THR A 91 -9.98 -0.35 -4.00
C THR A 91 -8.62 -1.02 -4.12
N LEU A 92 -7.87 -0.77 -5.19
CA LEU A 92 -6.53 -1.30 -5.35
C LEU A 92 -5.54 -0.60 -4.41
N VAL A 93 -5.60 0.74 -4.35
CA VAL A 93 -4.67 1.56 -3.55
C VAL A 93 -4.83 1.28 -2.05
N PHE A 94 -6.08 1.23 -1.57
CA PHE A 94 -6.36 1.07 -0.15
C PHE A 94 -6.71 -0.37 0.26
N ALA A 95 -6.58 -1.35 -0.64
CA ALA A 95 -6.80 -2.76 -0.33
C ALA A 95 -6.08 -3.22 0.97
N PRO A 96 -4.79 -2.89 1.19
CA PRO A 96 -4.05 -3.36 2.36
C PRO A 96 -4.58 -2.76 3.67
N LEU A 97 -5.23 -1.59 3.61
CA LEU A 97 -5.78 -0.87 4.77
C LEU A 97 -7.28 -1.14 4.97
N GLY A 98 -7.91 -1.92 4.09
CA GLY A 98 -9.35 -2.17 4.12
C GLY A 98 -9.81 -3.09 5.25
N SER A 99 -11.08 -2.96 5.64
CA SER A 99 -11.74 -3.85 6.61
C SER A 99 -11.68 -5.32 6.21
N ARG A 100 -11.74 -5.61 4.90
CA ARG A 100 -11.54 -6.97 4.37
C ARG A 100 -10.16 -7.52 4.66
N ALA A 101 -9.09 -6.72 4.49
CA ALA A 101 -7.74 -7.16 4.82
C ALA A 101 -7.62 -7.50 6.31
N ALA A 102 -8.14 -6.62 7.18
CA ALA A 102 -8.17 -6.86 8.62
C ALA A 102 -8.98 -8.11 9.01
N GLN A 103 -10.14 -8.35 8.37
CA GLN A 103 -10.94 -9.55 8.62
C GLN A 103 -10.18 -10.82 8.24
N ARG A 104 -9.51 -10.83 7.08
CA ARG A 104 -8.69 -11.96 6.63
C ARG A 104 -7.56 -12.27 7.60
N LEU A 105 -6.87 -11.24 8.08
CA LEU A 105 -5.83 -11.39 9.09
C LEU A 105 -6.39 -11.97 10.38
N ARG A 106 -7.48 -11.38 10.93
CA ARG A 106 -8.14 -11.89 12.15
C ARG A 106 -8.55 -13.35 12.03
N ARG A 107 -9.17 -13.73 10.91
CA ARG A 107 -9.59 -15.13 10.69
C ARG A 107 -8.39 -16.07 10.60
N THR A 108 -7.32 -15.64 9.92
CA THR A 108 -6.09 -16.42 9.82
C THR A 108 -5.46 -16.61 11.20
N LEU A 109 -5.39 -15.56 12.01
CA LEU A 109 -4.91 -15.62 13.40
C LEU A 109 -5.74 -16.57 14.25
N SER A 110 -7.07 -16.45 14.22
CA SER A 110 -7.96 -17.33 15.00
C SER A 110 -7.83 -18.81 14.58
N ALA A 111 -7.66 -19.08 13.28
CA ALA A 111 -7.54 -20.43 12.76
C ALA A 111 -6.14 -21.05 12.95
N ALA A 112 -5.08 -20.23 13.04
CA ALA A 112 -3.70 -20.68 13.20
C ALA A 112 -3.52 -21.54 14.47
N TRP A 113 -4.19 -21.18 15.56
CA TRP A 113 -4.17 -21.92 16.82
C TRP A 113 -4.66 -23.36 16.73
N ARG A 114 -5.50 -23.69 15.74
CA ARG A 114 -6.13 -25.00 15.59
C ARG A 114 -5.65 -25.76 14.36
N ARG A 115 -4.90 -25.11 13.46
CA ARG A 115 -4.55 -25.66 12.15
C ARG A 115 -3.09 -25.34 11.80
N PRO A 116 -2.17 -26.33 11.84
CA PRO A 116 -0.73 -26.08 11.65
C PRO A 116 -0.42 -25.50 10.27
N THR A 117 -1.12 -25.93 9.20
CA THR A 117 -0.96 -25.36 7.86
C THR A 117 -1.31 -23.87 7.81
N VAL A 118 -2.30 -23.42 8.60
CA VAL A 118 -2.66 -22.00 8.67
C VAL A 118 -1.61 -21.22 9.47
N ALA A 119 -1.06 -21.81 10.54
CA ALA A 119 0.05 -21.21 11.27
C ALA A 119 1.29 -21.00 10.38
N LEU A 120 1.64 -21.98 9.53
CA LEU A 120 2.74 -21.84 8.57
C LEU A 120 2.47 -20.72 7.54
N ARG A 121 1.23 -20.60 7.03
CA ARG A 121 0.85 -19.49 6.14
C ARG A 121 0.94 -18.13 6.84
N LEU A 122 0.56 -18.07 8.12
CA LEU A 122 0.68 -16.86 8.92
C LEU A 122 2.15 -16.49 9.15
N LEU A 123 3.00 -17.47 9.46
CA LEU A 123 4.45 -17.29 9.63
C LEU A 123 5.09 -16.76 8.33
N ALA A 124 4.77 -17.38 7.19
CA ALA A 124 5.21 -16.89 5.88
C ALA A 124 4.68 -15.48 5.56
N GLY A 125 3.49 -15.14 6.09
CA GLY A 125 2.89 -13.82 5.97
C GLY A 125 3.53 -12.73 6.84
N LEU A 126 4.41 -13.07 7.79
CA LEU A 126 5.05 -12.07 8.66
C LEU A 126 5.87 -11.05 7.87
N VAL A 127 6.71 -11.52 6.94
CA VAL A 127 7.56 -10.65 6.13
C VAL A 127 6.73 -9.60 5.36
N PRO A 128 5.71 -9.96 4.55
CA PRO A 128 4.92 -8.95 3.85
C PRO A 128 4.07 -8.08 4.81
N MET A 129 3.63 -8.59 5.97
CA MET A 129 2.97 -7.74 6.98
C MET A 129 3.92 -6.69 7.55
N LEU A 130 5.15 -7.07 7.89
CA LEU A 130 6.18 -6.16 8.37
C LEU A 130 6.54 -5.12 7.31
N LEU A 131 6.64 -5.52 6.04
CA LEU A 131 6.85 -4.58 4.93
C LEU A 131 5.72 -3.54 4.85
N LEU A 132 4.45 -3.95 4.97
CA LEU A 132 3.32 -3.02 4.93
C LEU A 132 3.30 -2.05 6.13
N ALA A 133 3.87 -2.43 7.27
CA ALA A 133 4.02 -1.54 8.43
C ALA A 133 5.27 -0.64 8.31
N TYR A 134 6.35 -1.15 7.72
CA TYR A 134 7.65 -0.48 7.58
C TYR A 134 7.69 0.54 6.45
N ILE A 135 7.11 0.24 5.30
CA ILE A 135 7.18 1.11 4.12
C ILE A 135 6.59 2.51 4.37
N PRO A 136 5.46 2.69 5.08
CA PRO A 136 4.98 4.03 5.46
C PRO A 136 6.01 4.83 6.26
N TRP A 137 6.71 4.17 7.21
CA TRP A 137 7.81 4.81 7.94
C TRP A 137 8.93 5.22 6.98
N ARG A 138 9.33 4.33 6.06
CA ARG A 138 10.35 4.69 5.08
C ARG A 138 9.92 5.89 4.23
N ILE A 139 8.72 5.86 3.64
CA ILE A 139 8.17 6.99 2.88
C ILE A 139 8.29 8.30 3.68
N GLY A 140 7.91 8.27 4.97
CA GLY A 140 8.01 9.40 5.88
C GLY A 140 9.45 9.93 6.02
N VAL A 141 10.43 9.04 6.22
CA VAL A 141 11.85 9.41 6.33
C VAL A 141 12.31 10.17 5.09
N GLN A 142 11.89 9.75 3.90
CA GLN A 142 12.30 10.37 2.63
C GLN A 142 11.79 11.81 2.49
N ILE A 143 10.63 12.16 3.06
CA ILE A 143 10.01 13.48 2.89
C ILE A 143 10.97 14.58 3.38
N LEU A 144 11.48 14.45 4.60
CA LEU A 144 12.38 15.43 5.21
C LEU A 144 13.85 15.04 5.06
N GLY A 145 14.19 13.76 5.24
CA GLY A 145 15.57 13.28 5.10
C GLY A 145 16.12 13.47 3.69
N GLY A 146 15.28 13.35 2.66
CA GLY A 146 15.69 13.57 1.27
C GLY A 146 16.06 15.03 0.95
N LEU A 147 15.65 16.00 1.78
CA LEU A 147 16.08 17.39 1.60
C LEU A 147 17.58 17.59 1.88
N ASP A 148 18.22 16.63 2.54
CA ASP A 148 19.67 16.58 2.65
C ASP A 148 20.29 16.18 1.29
N PRO A 149 21.12 17.02 0.66
CA PRO A 149 21.79 16.66 -0.59
C PRO A 149 22.68 15.43 -0.45
N ASN A 150 23.21 15.12 0.74
CA ASN A 150 24.01 13.91 0.96
C ASN A 150 23.15 12.65 0.92
N PHE A 151 21.93 12.72 1.44
CA PHE A 151 20.98 11.60 1.39
C PHE A 151 20.63 11.20 -0.05
N THR A 152 20.65 12.17 -0.97
CA THR A 152 20.24 11.97 -2.37
C THR A 152 21.42 11.82 -3.32
N ALA A 153 22.63 12.21 -2.92
CA ALA A 153 23.83 12.23 -3.76
C ALA A 153 24.07 10.91 -4.50
N ASN A 154 23.94 9.78 -3.82
CA ASN A 154 24.17 8.44 -4.40
C ASN A 154 22.94 7.52 -4.32
N ALA A 155 21.76 8.11 -4.14
CA ALA A 155 20.50 7.37 -4.15
C ALA A 155 20.11 6.94 -5.57
N TRP A 156 19.29 5.90 -5.69
CA TRP A 156 18.59 5.61 -6.94
C TRP A 156 17.74 6.82 -7.34
N GLY A 157 17.85 7.28 -8.57
CA GLY A 157 17.26 8.51 -9.08
C GLY A 157 17.97 9.81 -8.70
N GLY A 158 19.02 9.72 -7.87
CA GLY A 158 19.85 10.85 -7.46
C GLY A 158 20.66 11.48 -8.61
N PRO A 159 21.39 12.58 -8.37
CA PRO A 159 21.59 13.24 -7.08
C PRO A 159 20.46 14.21 -6.69
N SER A 160 19.44 14.38 -7.55
CA SER A 160 18.35 15.31 -7.27
C SER A 160 17.33 14.71 -6.29
N TYR A 161 16.73 15.56 -5.46
CA TYR A 161 15.61 15.18 -4.59
C TYR A 161 14.47 14.55 -5.38
N VAL A 162 14.00 15.23 -6.44
CA VAL A 162 12.84 14.77 -7.23
C VAL A 162 13.10 13.40 -7.84
N GLY A 163 14.28 13.18 -8.40
CA GLY A 163 14.64 11.89 -8.97
C GLY A 163 14.73 10.78 -7.92
N ALA A 164 15.37 11.07 -6.78
CA ALA A 164 15.45 10.13 -5.67
C ALA A 164 14.06 9.74 -5.13
N MET A 165 13.18 10.72 -4.96
CA MET A 165 11.80 10.47 -4.52
C MET A 165 11.00 9.65 -5.54
N ALA A 166 11.16 9.94 -6.83
CA ALA A 166 10.46 9.20 -7.88
C ALA A 166 10.81 7.71 -7.86
N CYS A 167 12.10 7.38 -7.75
CA CYS A 167 12.57 5.99 -7.70
C CYS A 167 12.13 5.30 -6.41
N HIS A 168 12.37 5.91 -5.25
CA HIS A 168 12.01 5.29 -3.97
C HIS A 168 10.50 5.14 -3.75
N TYR A 169 9.68 6.06 -4.25
CA TYR A 169 8.22 5.92 -4.15
C TYR A 169 7.66 4.91 -5.14
N LEU A 170 8.31 4.72 -6.30
CA LEU A 170 8.01 3.59 -7.18
C LEU A 170 8.30 2.26 -6.48
N ASP A 171 9.47 2.12 -5.86
CA ASP A 171 9.84 0.92 -5.09
C ASP A 171 8.83 0.66 -3.96
N ALA A 172 8.48 1.71 -3.21
CA ALA A 172 7.50 1.62 -2.14
C ALA A 172 6.14 1.13 -2.66
N ALA A 173 5.65 1.68 -3.76
CA ALA A 173 4.39 1.26 -4.37
C ALA A 173 4.43 -0.20 -4.85
N LEU A 174 5.52 -0.60 -5.49
CA LEU A 174 5.73 -1.97 -5.97
C LEU A 174 5.81 -2.98 -4.81
N LEU A 175 6.58 -2.67 -3.78
CA LEU A 175 6.73 -3.51 -2.58
C LEU A 175 5.41 -3.62 -1.81
N VAL A 176 4.67 -2.52 -1.63
CA VAL A 176 3.32 -2.56 -1.01
C VAL A 176 2.37 -3.41 -1.84
N GLY A 177 2.35 -3.23 -3.16
CA GLY A 177 1.51 -4.01 -4.07
C GLY A 177 1.84 -5.50 -4.03
N ALA A 178 3.14 -5.85 -4.08
CA ALA A 178 3.62 -7.21 -4.00
C ALA A 178 3.28 -7.85 -2.64
N ALA A 179 3.55 -7.16 -1.53
CA ALA A 179 3.23 -7.63 -0.18
C ALA A 179 1.72 -7.88 -0.01
N ALA A 180 0.88 -6.97 -0.51
CA ALA A 180 -0.56 -7.13 -0.51
C ALA A 180 -1.01 -8.32 -1.37
N GLY A 181 -0.39 -8.53 -2.53
CA GLY A 181 -0.64 -9.68 -3.40
C GLY A 181 -0.28 -11.01 -2.73
N VAL A 182 0.88 -11.08 -2.10
CA VAL A 182 1.33 -12.27 -1.34
C VAL A 182 0.39 -12.56 -0.17
N LEU A 183 0.00 -11.54 0.60
CA LEU A 183 -0.97 -11.72 1.69
C LEU A 183 -2.35 -12.12 1.19
N ASN A 184 -2.76 -11.64 0.01
CA ASN A 184 -3.98 -12.09 -0.64
C ASN A 184 -3.93 -13.58 -1.04
N ALA A 185 -2.76 -14.15 -1.28
CA ALA A 185 -2.59 -15.58 -1.53
C ALA A 185 -2.50 -16.41 -0.23
N LEU A 186 -1.85 -15.88 0.81
CA LEU A 186 -1.58 -16.60 2.05
C LEU A 186 -2.76 -16.59 3.03
N LEU A 187 -3.40 -15.42 3.23
CA LEU A 187 -4.41 -15.25 4.26
C LEU A 187 -5.75 -15.88 3.87
N LEU A 188 -6.45 -16.43 4.86
CA LEU A 188 -7.79 -16.99 4.65
C LEU A 188 -8.74 -15.93 4.05
N PRO A 189 -9.74 -16.35 3.24
CA PRO A 189 -10.71 -15.42 2.66
C PRO A 189 -11.51 -14.65 3.71
N ALA A 190 -11.95 -13.45 3.36
CA ALA A 190 -12.93 -12.71 4.14
C ALA A 190 -14.27 -13.48 4.13
N GLU A 191 -15.13 -13.25 5.12
CA GLU A 191 -16.47 -13.84 5.06
C GLU A 191 -17.22 -13.22 3.89
N LYS A 192 -17.98 -14.05 3.17
CA LYS A 192 -18.98 -13.51 2.25
C LYS A 192 -19.98 -12.77 3.12
N SER A 193 -20.27 -11.51 2.78
CA SER A 193 -21.43 -10.83 3.34
C SER A 193 -22.62 -11.72 3.02
N SER A 194 -23.20 -12.33 4.05
CA SER A 194 -24.53 -12.93 3.96
C SER A 194 -25.47 -11.78 3.67
N ARG A 195 -25.89 -11.66 2.41
CA ARG A 195 -27.11 -10.96 2.05
C ARG A 195 -28.23 -11.98 2.12
#